data_AF-A0A5S4GKX7-F1
#
_entry.id   AF-A0A5S4GKX7-F1
#
_cell.length_a   1.000
_cell.length_b   1.000
_cell.length_c   1.000
_cell.angle_alpha   90.00
_cell.angle_beta   90.00
_cell.angle_gamma   90.00
#
_symmetry.space_group_name_H-M   'P 1'
#
loop_
_entity.id
_entity.type
_entity.pdbx_description
1 polymer ?
#
loop_
_entity_poly.entity_id
_entity_poly.type
_entity_poly.pdbx_seq_one_letter_code
_entity_poly.pdbx_strand_id
1 'polypeptide(L)' 'MTAHLRIVRGDATPEEIAAIVAVLAALGSSPTEPETRRVPRRQTWRNPARGMRNPVVPGKSAWRMSALP' A
#
# COMPACT_ATOMS: atom_id res chain seq x y z
N MET A 1 -8.63 -13.77 21.28
CA MET A 1 -8.22 -12.55 20.53
C MET A 1 -6.96 -12.02 21.20
N THR A 2 -5.79 -12.41 20.70
CA THR A 2 -4.51 -11.98 21.27
C THR A 2 -4.21 -10.57 20.80
N ALA A 3 -3.93 -9.65 21.73
CA ALA A 3 -3.45 -8.32 21.39
C ALA A 3 -2.04 -8.45 20.79
N HIS A 4 -1.84 -7.93 19.58
CA HIS A 4 -0.54 -7.96 18.88
C HIS A 4 0.45 -6.90 19.40
N LEU A 5 0.05 -6.08 20.38
CA LEU A 5 0.85 -5.02 20.97
C LEU A 5 0.72 -5.03 22.49
N ARG A 6 1.87 -4.83 23.17
CA ARG A 6 1.97 -4.70 24.62
C ARG A 6 2.74 -3.43 24.94
N ILE A 7 2.17 -2.59 25.80
CA ILE A 7 2.86 -1.43 26.37
C ILE A 7 3.83 -1.95 27.43
N VAL A 8 5.13 -1.70 27.24
CA VAL A 8 6.19 -2.12 28.18
C VAL A 8 6.47 -1.03 29.21
N ARG A 9 6.38 0.24 28.81
CA ARG A 9 6.61 1.42 29.65
C ARG A 9 5.68 2.55 29.20
N GLY A 10 4.90 3.10 30.13
CA GLY A 10 3.81 4.04 29.85
C GLY A 10 4.16 5.51 30.09
N ASP A 11 5.33 5.80 30.66
CA ASP A 11 5.82 7.11 31.07
C ASP A 11 7.05 7.51 30.23
N ALA A 12 6.89 7.52 28.91
CA ALA A 12 7.93 8.05 28.03
C ALA A 12 8.13 9.54 28.32
N THR A 13 9.39 9.98 28.41
CA THR A 13 9.68 11.40 28.61
C THR A 13 9.39 12.18 27.32
N PRO A 14 9.18 13.51 27.39
CA PRO A 14 8.98 14.33 26.20
C PRO A 14 10.11 14.19 25.16
N GLU A 15 11.35 14.00 25.63
CA GLU A 15 12.53 13.81 24.78
C GLU A 15 12.51 12.47 24.06
N GLU A 16 12.11 11.39 24.73
CA GLU A 16 11.99 10.06 24.11
C GLU A 16 10.89 10.04 23.04
N ILE A 17 9.77 10.72 23.29
CA ILE A 17 8.70 10.90 22.30
C ILE A 17 9.25 11.67 21.08
N ALA A 18 9.97 12.76 21.31
CA ALA A 18 10.56 13.57 20.25
C ALA A 18 11.55 12.75 19.40
N ALA A 19 12.38 11.92 20.03
CA ALA A 19 13.35 11.07 19.33
C ALA A 19 12.66 10.05 18.40
N ILE A 20 11.61 9.38 18.88
CA ILE A 20 10.87 8.41 18.06
C ILE A 20 10.17 9.10 16.89
N VAL A 21 9.53 10.25 17.13
CA VAL A 21 8.88 11.03 16.08
C VAL A 21 9.89 11.50 15.04
N ALA A 22 11.08 11.97 15.45
CA ALA A 22 12.13 12.40 14.54
C ALA A 22 12.61 11.26 13.63
N VAL A 23 12.79 10.05 14.19
CA VAL A 23 13.18 8.85 13.41
C VAL A 23 12.08 8.46 12.41
N LEU A 24 10.81 8.44 12.84
CA LEU A 24 9.69 8.12 11.95
C LEU A 24 9.51 9.17 10.85
N ALA A 25 9.69 10.45 11.16
CA ALA A 25 9.67 11.53 10.19
C ALA A 25 10.81 11.39 9.16
N ALA A 26 12.02 11.06 9.61
CA ALA A 26 13.15 10.81 8.74
C ALA A 26 12.93 9.60 7.82
N LEU A 27 12.35 8.50 8.34
CA LEU A 27 12.02 7.31 7.55
C LEU A 27 10.90 7.58 6.53
N GLY A 28 9.92 8.42 6.89
CA GLY A 28 8.81 8.80 6.00
C GLY A 28 9.16 9.88 4.98
N SER A 29 10.22 10.66 5.24
CA SER A 29 10.71 11.69 4.33
C SER A 29 11.59 11.05 3.26
N SER A 30 10.96 10.47 2.23
CA SER A 30 11.67 10.30 0.95
C SER A 30 12.00 11.70 0.45
N PRO A 31 13.26 12.00 0.07
CA PRO A 31 13.58 13.25 -0.60
C PRO A 31 12.63 13.39 -1.78
N THR A 32 11.90 14.51 -1.84
CA THR A 32 11.18 14.90 -3.05
C THR A 32 12.24 15.19 -4.10
N GLU A 33 12.62 14.15 -4.84
CA GLU A 33 13.40 14.30 -6.06
C GLU A 33 12.65 15.29 -6.96
N PRO A 34 13.34 16.28 -7.57
CA PRO A 34 12.68 17.23 -8.45
C PRO A 34 11.90 16.44 -9.48
N GLU A 35 10.64 16.82 -9.66
CA GLU A 35 9.66 16.09 -10.44
C GLU A 35 10.06 16.12 -11.93
N THR A 36 11.05 15.30 -12.31
CA THR A 36 11.24 14.86 -13.68
C THR A 36 9.91 14.27 -14.05
N ARG A 37 9.20 14.91 -15.00
CA ARG A 37 7.82 14.60 -15.40
C ARG A 37 7.64 13.09 -15.43
N ARG A 38 7.14 12.52 -14.32
CA ARG A 38 6.97 11.09 -14.19
C ARG A 38 5.87 10.79 -15.18
N VAL A 39 6.23 10.17 -16.30
CA VAL A 39 5.24 9.52 -17.17
C VAL A 39 4.35 8.75 -16.21
N PRO A 40 3.04 9.04 -16.13
CA PRO A 40 2.22 8.46 -15.09
C PRO A 40 2.38 6.96 -15.19
N ARG A 41 2.99 6.35 -14.18
CA ARG A 41 3.18 4.90 -14.10
C ARG A 41 1.80 4.33 -14.38
N ARG A 42 1.65 3.56 -15.46
CA ARG A 42 0.36 3.01 -15.92
C ARG A 42 -0.42 2.63 -14.68
N GLN A 43 -1.48 3.38 -14.39
CA GLN A 43 -2.29 3.24 -13.18
C GLN A 43 -2.89 1.84 -13.20
N THR A 44 -2.15 0.85 -12.69
CA THR A 44 -2.43 -0.56 -13.03
C THR A 44 -3.69 -1.01 -12.31
N TRP A 45 -3.93 -0.42 -11.14
CA TRP A 45 -5.10 -0.62 -10.29
C TRP A 45 -6.28 0.30 -10.63
N ARG A 46 -6.02 1.59 -10.91
CA ARG A 46 -7.03 2.61 -11.26
C ARG A 46 -7.25 2.79 -12.77
N ASN A 47 -6.95 1.78 -13.58
CA ASN A 47 -7.13 1.89 -15.03
C ASN A 47 -8.64 1.90 -15.39
N PRO A 48 -9.19 3.01 -15.93
CA PRO A 48 -10.61 3.08 -16.29
C PRO A 48 -11.03 2.04 -17.32
N ALA A 49 -10.11 1.57 -18.17
CA ALA A 49 -10.38 0.51 -19.14
C ALA A 49 -10.79 -0.83 -18.47
N ARG A 50 -10.43 -1.06 -17.20
CA ARG A 50 -10.89 -2.26 -16.45
C ARG A 50 -12.39 -2.22 -16.15
N GLY A 51 -13.00 -1.04 -16.03
CA GLY A 51 -14.45 -0.89 -15.84
C GLY A 51 -15.27 -1.22 -17.09
N MET A 52 -14.63 -1.24 -18.26
CA MET A 52 -15.27 -1.60 -19.54
C MET A 52 -15.29 -3.12 -19.78
N ARG A 53 -14.56 -3.92 -18.99
CA ARG A 53 -14.51 -5.37 -19.13
C ARG A 53 -15.76 -6.00 -18.51
N ASN A 54 -16.36 -6.97 -19.20
CA ASN A 54 -17.46 -7.77 -18.67
C ASN A 54 -17.02 -8.54 -17.40
N PRO A 55 -17.82 -8.57 -16.30
CA PRO A 55 -17.51 -9.35 -15.11
C PRO A 55 -17.18 -10.81 -15.41
N VAL A 56 -16.20 -11.36 -14.67
CA VAL A 56 -15.90 -12.80 -14.71
C VAL A 56 -16.96 -13.53 -13.90
N VAL A 57 -17.77 -14.34 -14.57
CA VAL A 57 -18.83 -15.12 -13.93
C VAL A 57 -18.27 -16.49 -13.51
N PRO A 58 -18.44 -16.92 -12.26
CA PRO A 58 -18.03 -18.25 -11.82
C PRO A 58 -18.90 -19.33 -12.48
N GLY A 59 -18.29 -20.42 -12.94
CA GLY A 59 -19.00 -21.49 -13.62
C GLY A 59 -18.20 -22.79 -13.68
N LYS A 60 -18.90 -23.92 -13.83
CA LYS A 60 -18.27 -25.22 -14.05
C LYS A 60 -17.47 -25.11 -15.36
N SER A 61 -16.14 -25.25 -15.28
CA SER A 61 -15.13 -25.06 -16.33
C SER A 61 -14.55 -23.66 -16.55
N ALA A 62 -15.00 -22.61 -15.85
CA ALA A 62 -14.47 -21.26 -16.02
C ALA A 62 -12.94 -21.18 -15.80
N TRP A 63 -12.42 -21.95 -14.84
CA TRP A 63 -10.98 -22.08 -14.59
C TRP A 63 -10.20 -22.78 -15.71
N ARG A 64 -10.82 -23.69 -16.48
CA ARG A 64 -10.14 -24.33 -17.63
C ARG A 64 -10.06 -23.39 -18.83
N MET A 65 -11.07 -22.51 -18.98
CA MET A 65 -11.14 -21.55 -20.07
C MET A 65 -10.28 -20.29 -19.84
N SER A 66 -9.73 -20.08 -18.64
CA SER A 66 -8.97 -18.86 -18.33
C SER A 66 -7.57 -18.80 -18.95
N ALA A 67 -7.07 -19.91 -19.47
CA ALA A 67 -5.71 -20.05 -19.99
C ALA A 67 -5.64 -20.57 -21.44
N LEU A 68 -6.78 -20.64 -22.14
CA LEU A 68 -6.77 -20.97 -23.57
C LEU A 68 -6.23 -19.79 -24.40
N PRO A 69 -5.49 -20.03 -25.50
CA PRO A 69 -5.02 -19.00 -26.43
C PRO A 69 -6.16 -18.20 -27.06
#